data_AF-A0AAJ6E3H9-F1
#
_entry.id   AF-A0AAJ6E3H9-F1
#
_cell.length_a   1.000
_cell.length_b   1.000
_cell.length_c   1.000
_cell.angle_alpha   90.00
_cell.angle_beta   90.00
_cell.angle_gamma   90.00
#
_symmetry.space_group_name_H-M   'P 1'
#
loop_
_entity.id
_entity.type
_entity.pdbx_description
1 polymer ?
#
loop_
_entity_poly.entity_id
_entity_poly.type
_entity_poly.pdbx_seq_one_letter_code
_entity_poly.pdbx_strand_id
1 'polypeptide(L)'
;MVRIFKEVSGVSYNDGVEFDPNSVKVNRIREETELWRLRITADALVDTAKTCIVLAIAFVDAVEPGLLEMDLSVLHDLPAPHLRAYAREMVIAEKFQAMVMLGRANIRGARGLSLARILKGFGTRSVIRPR
;
A
#
# COMPACT_ATOMS: atom_id res chain seq x y z
N MET A 1 4.10 5.67 -17.45
CA MET A 1 3.98 4.75 -16.29
C MET A 1 4.90 3.54 -16.43
N VAL A 2 4.75 2.67 -17.45
CA VAL A 2 5.62 1.49 -17.63
C VAL A 2 7.11 1.86 -17.60
N ARG A 3 7.54 2.88 -18.37
CA ARG A 3 8.93 3.33 -18.41
C ARG A 3 9.51 3.67 -17.03
N ILE A 4 8.78 4.47 -16.24
CA ILE A 4 9.20 4.87 -14.88
C ILE A 4 9.38 3.63 -14.01
N PHE A 5 8.43 2.70 -14.05
CA PHE A 5 8.54 1.47 -13.27
C PHE A 5 9.70 0.57 -13.73
N LYS A 6 10.00 0.52 -15.03
CA LYS A 6 11.20 -0.16 -15.52
C LYS A 6 12.49 0.47 -15.00
N GLU A 7 12.56 1.81 -15.01
CA GLU A 7 13.70 2.55 -14.48
C GLU A 7 13.89 2.29 -12.98
N VAL A 8 12.81 2.35 -12.19
CA VAL A 8 12.85 2.05 -10.74
C VAL A 8 13.21 0.59 -10.46
N SER A 9 12.62 -0.37 -11.19
CA SER A 9 12.95 -1.79 -11.05
C SER A 9 14.39 -2.12 -11.46
N GLY A 10 15.04 -1.26 -12.25
CA GLY A 10 16.45 -1.41 -12.60
C GLY A 10 17.43 -0.90 -11.53
N VAL A 11 16.94 -0.25 -10.47
CA VAL A 11 17.79 0.22 -9.37
C VAL A 11 18.20 -0.98 -8.52
N SER A 12 19.50 -1.26 -8.49
CA SER A 12 20.06 -2.29 -7.61
C SER A 12 20.18 -1.75 -6.19
N TYR A 13 19.66 -2.51 -5.23
CA TYR A 13 19.76 -2.24 -3.80
C TYR A 13 20.06 -3.55 -3.06
N ASN A 14 20.88 -3.51 -2.02
CA ASN A 14 21.29 -4.72 -1.29
C ASN A 14 20.28 -5.11 -0.21
N ASP A 15 19.03 -5.38 -0.62
CA ASP A 15 17.94 -5.84 0.24
C ASP A 15 17.52 -7.30 -0.02
N GLY A 16 18.25 -8.00 -0.90
CA GLY A 16 17.96 -9.38 -1.27
C GLY A 16 16.83 -9.55 -2.27
N VAL A 17 16.37 -8.46 -2.90
CA VAL A 17 15.33 -8.47 -3.93
C VAL A 17 15.88 -8.00 -5.27
N GLU A 18 15.77 -8.85 -6.29
CA GLU A 18 16.12 -8.50 -7.67
C GLU A 18 14.86 -8.48 -8.54
N PHE A 19 14.53 -7.33 -9.12
CA PHE A 19 13.40 -7.20 -10.04
C PHE A 19 13.82 -7.47 -11.48
N ASP A 20 12.94 -8.04 -12.31
CA ASP A 20 13.11 -8.08 -13.77
C ASP A 20 12.39 -6.88 -14.42
N PRO A 21 13.12 -5.85 -14.91
CA PRO A 21 12.49 -4.69 -15.56
C PRO A 21 11.72 -5.04 -16.84
N ASN A 22 12.03 -6.16 -17.49
CA ASN A 22 11.34 -6.58 -18.71
C ASN A 22 9.98 -7.21 -18.43
N SER A 23 9.78 -7.75 -17.24
CA SER A 23 8.52 -8.34 -16.79
C SER A 23 7.43 -7.31 -16.45
N VAL A 24 7.78 -6.02 -16.32
CA VAL A 24 6.87 -4.94 -15.87
C VAL A 24 5.66 -4.81 -16.80
N LYS A 25 4.46 -5.02 -16.25
CA LYS A 25 3.17 -4.82 -16.93
C LYS A 25 2.31 -3.83 -16.16
N VAL A 26 1.57 -2.99 -16.88
CA VAL A 26 0.62 -2.03 -16.30
C VAL A 26 -0.75 -2.25 -16.93
N ASN A 27 -1.73 -2.58 -16.11
CA ASN A 27 -3.11 -2.84 -16.51
C ASN A 27 -4.06 -1.89 -15.77
N ARG A 28 -5.13 -1.44 -16.43
CA ARG A 28 -6.21 -0.74 -15.75
C ARG A 28 -7.06 -1.74 -14.98
N ILE A 29 -7.36 -1.45 -13.71
CA ILE A 29 -8.36 -2.21 -12.97
C ILE A 29 -9.72 -1.68 -13.40
N ARG A 30 -10.50 -2.51 -14.10
CA ARG A 30 -11.89 -2.18 -14.43
C ARG A 30 -12.72 -2.36 -13.17
N GLU A 31 -13.12 -1.27 -12.55
CA GLU A 31 -14.21 -1.21 -11.59
C GLU A 31 -15.27 -0.24 -12.13
N GLU A 32 -16.54 -0.50 -11.85
CA GLU A 32 -17.72 0.31 -12.22
C GLU A 32 -17.75 1.67 -11.49
N THR A 33 -16.62 2.13 -10.95
CA THR A 33 -16.49 3.33 -10.12
C THR A 33 -15.63 4.37 -10.83
N GLU A 34 -15.94 5.65 -10.65
CA GLU A 34 -15.30 6.80 -11.32
C GLU A 34 -13.79 6.96 -11.02
N LEU A 35 -13.22 6.12 -10.16
CA LEU A 35 -11.81 6.18 -9.73
C LEU A 35 -10.89 5.40 -10.68
N TRP A 36 -9.96 6.10 -11.31
CA TRP A 36 -8.92 5.47 -12.13
C TRP A 36 -7.94 4.68 -11.24
N ARG A 37 -7.81 3.37 -11.51
CA ARG A 37 -6.86 2.49 -10.82
C ARG A 37 -5.98 1.73 -11.80
N LEU A 38 -4.69 1.69 -11.51
CA LEU A 38 -3.70 0.91 -12.24
C LEU A 38 -3.21 -0.24 -11.36
N ARG A 39 -3.08 -1.42 -11.96
CA ARG A 39 -2.34 -2.55 -11.42
C ARG A 39 -1.04 -2.66 -12.18
N ILE A 40 0.06 -2.66 -11.43
CA ILE A 40 1.40 -2.87 -11.96
C ILE A 40 1.89 -4.21 -11.42
N THR A 41 2.47 -5.03 -12.29
CA THR A 41 3.07 -6.30 -11.90
C THR A 41 4.50 -6.36 -12.39
N ALA A 42 5.40 -6.89 -11.57
CA ALA A 42 6.78 -7.16 -11.93
C ALA A 42 7.22 -8.48 -11.26
N ASP A 43 7.94 -9.30 -12.00
CA ASP A 43 8.57 -10.49 -11.46
C ASP A 43 9.83 -10.08 -10.69
N ALA A 44 10.07 -10.76 -9.58
CA ALA A 44 11.23 -10.54 -8.74
C ALA A 44 11.76 -11.87 -8.18
N LEU A 45 13.05 -11.88 -7.87
CA LEU A 45 13.70 -12.90 -7.08
C LEU A 45 13.90 -12.36 -5.67
N VAL A 46 13.47 -13.11 -4.67
CA VAL A 46 13.83 -12.87 -3.27
C VAL A 46 14.77 -14.00 -2.88
N ASP A 47 16.06 -13.72 -2.78
CA ASP A 47 17.12 -14.73 -2.80
C ASP A 47 16.94 -15.68 -4.01
N THR A 48 16.53 -16.93 -3.79
CA THR A 48 16.32 -17.92 -4.85
C THR A 48 14.84 -18.11 -5.24
N ALA A 49 13.92 -17.48 -4.51
CA ALA A 49 12.49 -17.64 -4.71
C ALA A 49 11.94 -16.66 -5.75
N LYS A 50 11.30 -17.20 -6.80
CA LYS A 50 10.56 -16.41 -7.79
C LYS A 50 9.22 -15.97 -7.22
N THR A 51 8.94 -14.66 -7.29
CA THR A 51 7.68 -14.07 -6.87
C THR A 51 7.21 -13.02 -7.88
N CYS A 52 5.91 -12.72 -7.87
CA CYS A 52 5.33 -11.63 -8.65
C CYS A 52 4.86 -10.53 -7.69
N ILE A 53 5.48 -9.37 -7.78
CA ILE A 53 5.10 -8.18 -7.01
C ILE A 53 3.94 -7.50 -7.71
N VAL A 54 2.90 -7.17 -6.95
CA VAL A 54 1.71 -6.48 -7.44
C VAL A 54 1.57 -5.15 -6.71
N LEU A 55 1.66 -4.06 -7.46
CA LEU A 55 1.40 -2.71 -6.96
C LEU A 55 0.05 -2.22 -7.51
N ALA A 56 -0.77 -1.62 -6.65
CA ALA A 56 -1.97 -0.92 -7.06
C ALA A 56 -1.80 0.59 -6.85
N ILE A 57 -2.09 1.38 -7.89
CA ILE A 57 -2.08 2.84 -7.85
C ILE A 57 -3.52 3.30 -8.05
N ALA A 58 -4.02 4.08 -7.09
CA ALA A 58 -5.29 4.79 -7.23
C ALA A 58 -5.01 6.27 -7.38
N PHE A 59 -5.67 6.90 -8.35
CA PHE A 59 -5.67 8.35 -8.48
C PHE A 59 -6.82 8.89 -7.63
N VAL A 60 -6.52 9.86 -6.77
CA VAL A 60 -7.49 10.53 -5.92
C VAL A 60 -7.21 12.03 -5.97
N ASP A 61 -8.27 12.83 -5.91
CA ASP A 61 -8.16 14.27 -5.74
C ASP A 61 -7.76 14.61 -4.28
N ALA A 62 -7.44 15.89 -4.05
CA ALA A 62 -6.83 16.43 -2.83
C ALA A 62 -7.23 15.71 -1.52
N VAL A 63 -6.22 15.37 -0.73
CA VAL A 63 -6.37 14.66 0.55
C VAL A 63 -6.39 15.69 1.67
N GLU A 64 -7.46 15.76 2.46
CA GLU A 64 -7.53 16.55 3.70
C GLU A 64 -7.40 15.60 4.90
N PRO A 65 -6.57 15.88 5.94
CA PRO A 65 -5.77 17.09 6.19
C PRO A 65 -4.38 17.11 5.50
N GLY A 66 -4.20 16.38 4.39
CA GLY A 66 -2.92 16.22 3.69
C GLY A 66 -2.27 14.86 3.91
N LEU A 67 -1.14 14.64 3.24
CA LEU A 67 -0.28 13.48 3.50
C LEU A 67 0.62 13.76 4.70
N LEU A 68 0.81 12.75 5.55
CA LEU A 68 1.71 12.80 6.70
C LEU A 68 3.03 12.12 6.34
N GLU A 69 4.14 12.68 6.84
CA GLU A 69 5.44 12.02 6.80
C GLU A 69 5.53 10.95 7.89
N MET A 70 5.98 9.75 7.53
CA MET A 70 6.14 8.64 8.46
C MET A 70 7.25 7.69 8.03
N ASP A 71 7.88 7.07 9.01
CA ASP A 71 8.85 6.00 8.81
C ASP A 71 8.14 4.64 8.84
N LEU A 72 8.43 3.79 7.86
CA LEU A 72 7.96 2.41 7.88
C LEU A 72 8.83 1.53 8.76
N SER A 73 8.18 0.61 9.47
CA SER A 73 8.88 -0.48 10.15
C SER A 73 9.57 -1.39 9.13
N VAL A 74 10.83 -1.70 9.39
CA VAL A 74 11.65 -2.58 8.57
C VAL A 74 11.67 -3.99 9.14
N LEU A 75 11.81 -4.99 8.27
CA LEU A 75 11.89 -6.41 8.66
C LEU A 75 13.32 -6.81 9.08
N HIS A 76 14.33 -6.00 8.77
CA HIS A 76 15.76 -6.25 8.93
C HIS A 76 16.51 -4.97 9.33
N ASP A 77 17.83 -5.05 9.51
CA ASP A 77 18.75 -3.92 9.81
C ASP A 77 18.95 -2.94 8.63
N LEU A 78 17.87 -2.69 7.87
CA LEU A 78 17.83 -1.70 6.80
C LEU A 78 17.37 -0.34 7.35
N PRO A 79 17.80 0.78 6.75
CA PRO A 79 17.28 2.09 7.14
C PRO A 79 15.77 2.14 6.93
N ALA A 80 15.06 2.75 7.89
CA ALA A 80 13.61 2.92 7.81
C ALA A 80 13.25 3.78 6.59
N PRO A 81 12.37 3.31 5.68
CA PRO A 81 11.91 4.11 4.56
C PRO A 81 11.08 5.28 5.07
N HIS A 82 11.45 6.49 4.68
CA HIS A 82 10.70 7.70 4.97
C HIS A 82 9.70 8.00 3.84
N LEU A 83 8.40 7.98 4.14
CA LEU A 83 7.33 8.07 3.14
C LEU A 83 6.31 9.15 3.49
N ARG A 84 5.62 9.64 2.45
CA ARG A 84 4.35 10.36 2.61
C ARG A 84 3.20 9.37 2.51
N ALA A 85 2.35 9.32 3.53
CA ALA A 85 1.22 8.41 3.58
C ALA A 85 -0.05 9.09 4.12
N TYR A 86 -1.19 8.46 3.87
CA TYR A 86 -2.48 8.95 4.35
C TYR A 86 -2.53 8.94 5.87
N ALA A 87 -3.20 9.96 6.43
CA ALA A 87 -3.56 9.96 7.84
C ALA A 87 -4.35 8.69 8.19
N ARG A 88 -4.13 8.16 9.39
CA ARG A 88 -4.74 6.87 9.81
C ARG A 88 -6.26 6.93 9.77
N GLU A 89 -6.81 8.08 10.11
CA GLU A 89 -8.22 8.42 10.10
C GLU A 89 -8.80 8.31 8.69
N MET A 90 -8.08 8.79 7.67
CA MET A 90 -8.48 8.68 6.26
C MET A 90 -8.50 7.23 5.79
N VAL A 91 -7.49 6.44 6.18
CA VAL A 91 -7.47 5.02 5.86
C VAL A 91 -8.65 4.29 6.51
N ILE A 92 -8.97 4.60 7.77
CA ILE A 92 -10.16 4.05 8.45
C ILE A 92 -11.44 4.46 7.72
N ALA A 93 -11.60 5.74 7.40
CA ALA A 93 -12.78 6.27 6.72
C ALA A 93 -13.00 5.59 5.36
N GLU A 94 -11.94 5.46 4.54
CA GLU A 94 -11.99 4.79 3.24
C GLU A 94 -12.40 3.31 3.38
N LYS A 95 -11.78 2.59 4.32
CA LYS A 95 -12.12 1.18 4.56
C LYS A 95 -13.54 1.03 5.09
N PHE A 96 -13.99 1.93 5.95
CA PHE A 96 -15.37 1.94 6.46
C PHE A 96 -16.38 2.20 5.34
N GLN A 97 -16.17 3.23 4.52
CA GLN A 97 -17.02 3.52 3.36
C GLN A 97 -17.10 2.31 2.43
N ALA A 98 -15.97 1.67 2.11
CA ALA A 98 -15.96 0.49 1.26
C ALA A 98 -16.73 -0.71 1.87
N MET A 99 -16.75 -0.86 3.20
CA MET A 99 -17.57 -1.88 3.87
C MET A 99 -19.07 -1.54 3.80
N VAL A 100 -19.45 -0.27 3.96
CA VAL A 100 -20.84 0.17 3.88
C VAL A 100 -21.38 -0.01 2.45
N MET A 101 -20.63 0.43 1.43
CA MET A 101 -21.08 0.35 0.03
C MET A 101 -21.18 -1.09 -0.50
N LEU A 102 -20.39 -2.03 0.03
CA LEU A 102 -20.38 -3.43 -0.42
C LEU A 102 -21.18 -4.40 0.47
N GLY A 103 -21.80 -3.90 1.55
CA GLY A 103 -22.66 -4.68 2.43
C GLY A 103 -21.98 -5.82 3.19
N ARG A 104 -22.81 -6.65 3.86
CA ARG A 104 -22.38 -7.68 4.83
C ARG A 104 -21.48 -8.78 4.26
N ALA A 105 -21.49 -9.00 2.94
CA ALA A 105 -20.71 -10.07 2.29
C ALA A 105 -19.18 -9.84 2.38
N ASN A 106 -18.73 -8.58 2.46
CA ASN A 106 -17.29 -8.25 2.41
C ASN A 106 -16.64 -8.07 3.79
N ILE A 107 -17.45 -8.01 4.86
CA ILE A 107 -16.98 -7.87 6.26
C ILE A 107 -16.26 -9.15 6.73
N ARG A 108 -16.66 -10.32 6.20
CA ARG A 108 -15.99 -11.61 6.48
C ARG A 108 -14.73 -11.84 5.62
N GLY A 109 -14.51 -11.01 4.60
CA GLY A 109 -13.40 -11.14 3.65
C GLY A 109 -12.18 -10.28 4.00
N ALA A 110 -11.23 -10.20 3.05
CA ALA A 110 -9.95 -9.52 3.24
C ALA A 110 -10.05 -8.03 3.66
N ARG A 111 -11.14 -7.32 3.31
CA ARG A 111 -11.32 -5.90 3.67
C ARG A 111 -11.65 -5.70 5.16
N GLY A 112 -12.51 -6.53 5.74
CA GLY A 112 -12.79 -6.50 7.19
C GLY A 112 -11.57 -6.87 8.03
N LEU A 113 -10.77 -7.83 7.57
CA LEU A 113 -9.50 -8.20 8.21
C LEU A 113 -8.47 -7.07 8.15
N SER A 114 -8.42 -6.31 7.05
CA SER A 114 -7.55 -5.15 6.90
C SER A 114 -7.88 -4.05 7.92
N LEU A 115 -9.17 -3.71 8.11
CA LEU A 115 -9.55 -2.75 9.14
C LEU A 115 -9.22 -3.27 10.55
N ALA A 116 -9.50 -4.54 10.83
CA ALA A 116 -9.18 -5.13 12.13
C ALA A 116 -7.66 -5.11 12.43
N ARG A 117 -6.81 -5.32 11.42
CA ARG A 117 -5.34 -5.21 11.58
C ARG A 117 -4.91 -3.77 11.80
N ILE A 118 -5.48 -2.83 11.05
CA ILE A 118 -5.25 -1.40 11.25
C ILE A 118 -5.61 -1.05 12.70
N LEU A 119 -6.83 -1.42 13.16
CA LEU A 119 -7.32 -1.23 14.53
C LEU A 119 -6.45 -1.90 15.62
N LYS A 120 -5.90 -3.09 15.38
CA LYS A 120 -4.96 -3.74 16.31
C LYS A 120 -3.60 -3.05 16.39
N GLY A 121 -3.16 -2.41 15.31
CA GLY A 121 -1.97 -1.56 15.30
C GLY A 121 -2.09 -0.27 16.14
N PHE A 122 -3.29 0.04 16.67
CA PHE A 122 -3.50 1.17 17.60
C PHE A 122 -3.23 0.81 19.07
N GLY A 123 -2.80 -0.41 19.37
CA GLY A 123 -2.42 -0.82 20.73
C GLY A 123 -1.24 -0.02 21.29
N THR A 124 -1.55 0.94 22.16
CA THR A 124 -0.68 1.64 23.13
C THR A 124 0.49 2.47 22.58
N ARG A 125 0.22 3.75 22.30
CA ARG A 125 1.08 4.91 22.66
C ARG A 125 0.25 6.21 22.56
N SER A 126 -0.79 6.33 23.37
CA SER A 126 -1.36 7.62 23.73
C SER A 126 -0.94 7.92 25.18
N VAL A 127 0.21 8.58 25.34
CA VAL A 127 0.51 9.29 26.58
C VAL A 127 -0.36 10.54 26.55
N ILE A 128 -1.59 10.41 27.06
CA ILE A 128 -2.36 11.57 27.50
C ILE A 128 -1.68 12.03 28.79
N ARG A 129 -0.87 13.09 28.73
CA ARG A 129 -0.46 13.80 29.95
C ARG A 129 -1.64 14.67 30.39
N PRO A 130 -2.23 14.45 31.57
CA PRO A 130 -3.18 15.40 32.12
C PRO A 130 -2.44 16.69 32.49
N ARG A 131 -3.08 17.83 32.22
CA ARG A 131 -2.76 19.11 32.87
C ARG A 131 -3.42 19.14 34.24
#